data_AF-A0A1V4QAP7-F1
#
_entry.id   AF-A0A1V4QAP7-F1
#
_cell.length_a   1.000
_cell.length_b   1.000
_cell.length_c   1.000
_cell.angle_alpha   90.00
_cell.angle_beta   90.00
_cell.angle_gamma   90.00
#
_symmetry.space_group_name_H-M   'P 1'
#
loop_
_entity.id
_entity.type
_entity.pdbx_description
1 polymer ?
#
loop_
_entity_poly.entity_id
_entity_poly.type
_entity_poly.pdbx_seq_one_letter_code
_entity_poly.pdbx_strand_id
1 'polypeptide(L)'
;MAEKKVNSTEGDPWERVAARLGADLFLDLQPDPSTTARGRGAMRRRALADALRDAISDGRLPPGTMVPPYRSLAADLGLARGTVAAVYAELVAEGRLTARQGSGTRVAGGIHPQPASLAPPTVTLPTADHDFALGQPNPSLFPRSAWAASTRRALSGAADSVFAPSAPNGSVALRTELAAYLARARGVRTSPDCIVLTTSVSGSLDLLSRTVFERRAAVESHGLPFHREVIARRGVTTSPLPVDARGADVSRLADAGVDAVVLTPSHQYPFGVALAPDRRAEVVEWAARTDAVIVEDDYDGELRYDRDPVGALQGLAPDSVIHTGSVSKSLSPAVRIGWL
;
A
#
# COMPACT_ATOMS: atom_id res chain seq x y z
N MET A 1 21.89 -83.24 19.61
CA MET A 1 21.72 -82.10 20.54
C MET A 1 22.83 -81.11 20.26
N ALA A 2 22.62 -79.86 19.85
CA ALA A 2 21.41 -79.11 19.59
C ALA A 2 21.73 -78.05 18.51
N GLU A 3 20.81 -77.88 17.56
CA GLU A 3 20.73 -76.73 16.67
C GLU A 3 20.56 -75.45 17.50
N LYS A 4 21.23 -74.36 17.12
CA LYS A 4 20.83 -73.02 17.54
C LYS A 4 20.31 -72.26 16.33
N LYS A 5 18.98 -72.16 16.30
CA LYS A 5 18.16 -71.49 15.30
C LYS A 5 18.49 -70.00 15.16
N VAL A 6 18.37 -69.57 13.91
CA VAL A 6 18.21 -68.19 13.44
C VAL A 6 17.00 -67.49 14.06
N ASN A 7 17.18 -66.23 14.46
CA ASN A 7 16.25 -65.09 14.35
C ASN A 7 17.01 -63.88 14.95
N SER A 8 17.01 -62.66 14.41
CA SER A 8 16.11 -62.01 13.47
C SER A 8 16.84 -60.85 12.79
N THR A 9 16.58 -60.70 11.50
CA THR A 9 16.75 -59.50 10.69
C THR A 9 15.96 -58.33 11.30
N GLU A 10 16.63 -57.41 11.99
CA GLU A 10 16.15 -56.04 12.16
C GLU A 10 17.04 -55.14 11.31
N GLY A 11 16.63 -54.93 10.05
CA GLY A 11 17.24 -53.94 9.17
C GLY A 11 17.16 -52.54 9.81
N ASP A 12 18.19 -51.73 9.56
CA ASP A 12 18.34 -50.37 10.08
C ASP A 12 17.00 -49.62 9.96
N PRO A 13 16.47 -49.06 11.06
CA PRO A 13 15.27 -48.23 11.02
C PRO A 13 15.31 -47.19 9.90
N TRP A 14 16.50 -46.76 9.48
CA TRP A 14 16.71 -45.80 8.40
C TRP A 14 16.42 -46.35 7.00
N GLU A 15 16.76 -47.60 6.65
CA GLU A 15 16.43 -48.16 5.32
C GLU A 15 14.91 -48.16 5.08
N ARG A 16 14.13 -48.41 6.13
CA ARG A 16 12.67 -48.37 6.12
C ARG A 16 12.08 -46.96 6.13
N VAL A 17 12.84 -45.95 6.54
CA VAL A 17 12.42 -44.54 6.52
C VAL A 17 12.83 -43.89 5.20
N ALA A 18 14.04 -44.14 4.69
CA ALA A 18 14.52 -43.69 3.38
C ALA A 18 13.65 -44.23 2.23
N ALA A 19 13.28 -45.51 2.26
CA ALA A 19 12.38 -46.12 1.26
C ALA A 19 10.93 -45.61 1.36
N ARG A 20 10.52 -45.08 2.51
CA ARG A 20 9.14 -44.64 2.81
C ARG A 20 8.97 -43.12 2.71
N LEU A 21 10.07 -42.37 2.73
CA LEU A 21 10.12 -40.92 2.55
C LEU A 21 10.00 -40.50 1.08
N GLY A 22 10.20 -41.40 0.11
CA GLY A 22 10.13 -41.07 -1.32
C GLY A 22 11.05 -39.90 -1.72
N ALA A 23 12.06 -39.62 -0.88
CA ALA A 23 12.93 -38.47 -0.98
C ALA A 23 14.34 -38.98 -1.22
N ASP A 24 14.63 -39.32 -2.47
CA ASP A 24 15.90 -38.85 -2.99
C ASP A 24 15.85 -37.33 -2.82
N LEU A 25 16.40 -36.85 -1.71
CA LEU A 25 16.68 -35.44 -1.53
C LEU A 25 17.78 -35.16 -2.55
N PHE A 26 17.40 -34.98 -3.82
CA PHE A 26 18.26 -34.64 -4.94
C PHE A 26 18.87 -33.27 -4.63
N LEU A 27 19.86 -33.29 -3.76
CA LEU A 27 20.69 -32.18 -3.41
C LEU A 27 21.73 -32.10 -4.52
N ASP A 28 21.42 -31.35 -5.58
CA ASP A 28 22.45 -30.98 -6.54
C ASP A 28 23.40 -29.97 -5.87
N LEU A 29 24.41 -30.51 -5.17
CA LEU A 29 25.42 -29.75 -4.44
C LEU A 29 26.64 -29.42 -5.32
N GLN A 30 26.55 -29.58 -6.64
CA GLN A 30 27.64 -29.31 -7.58
C GLN A 30 27.99 -27.81 -7.52
N PRO A 31 29.16 -27.44 -6.98
CA PRO A 31 29.56 -26.04 -6.89
C PRO A 31 30.04 -25.53 -8.25
N ASP A 32 29.78 -24.25 -8.53
CA ASP A 32 30.46 -23.53 -9.62
C ASP A 32 32.00 -23.59 -9.37
N PRO A 33 32.79 -24.08 -10.35
CA PRO A 33 34.24 -24.27 -10.21
C PRO A 33 35.02 -22.98 -9.88
N SER A 34 34.41 -21.80 -10.04
CA SER A 34 35.02 -20.50 -9.71
C SER A 34 34.96 -20.09 -8.22
N THR A 35 34.26 -20.85 -7.37
CA THR A 35 33.97 -20.44 -5.98
C THR A 35 35.07 -20.82 -4.99
N THR A 36 35.52 -19.87 -4.13
CA THR A 36 36.52 -20.11 -3.08
C THR A 36 36.07 -21.12 -2.02
N ALA A 37 37.01 -21.77 -1.32
CA ALA A 37 36.72 -22.83 -0.33
C ALA A 37 35.76 -22.41 0.80
N ARG A 38 35.83 -21.14 1.25
CA ARG A 38 34.88 -20.58 2.24
C ARG A 38 33.49 -20.33 1.65
N GLY A 39 33.40 -19.91 0.38
CA GLY A 39 32.12 -19.74 -0.33
C GLY A 39 31.39 -21.07 -0.57
N ARG A 40 32.13 -22.15 -0.85
CA ARG A 40 31.57 -23.50 -1.07
C ARG A 40 30.84 -24.05 0.16
N GLY A 41 31.34 -23.78 1.37
CA GLY A 41 30.70 -24.22 2.62
C GLY A 41 29.38 -23.49 2.91
N ALA A 42 29.33 -22.18 2.66
CA ALA A 42 28.12 -21.38 2.82
C ALA A 42 27.03 -21.74 1.79
N MET A 43 27.42 -22.01 0.54
CA MET A 43 26.50 -22.45 -0.52
C MET A 43 25.86 -23.81 -0.20
N ARG A 44 26.66 -24.79 0.25
CA ARG A 44 26.14 -26.12 0.64
C ARG A 44 25.21 -26.07 1.85
N ARG A 45 25.50 -25.19 2.82
CA ARG A 45 24.59 -24.93 3.95
C ARG A 45 23.24 -24.42 3.44
N ARG A 46 23.25 -23.42 2.56
CA ARG A 46 22.03 -22.83 1.98
C ARG A 46 21.23 -23.85 1.19
N ALA A 47 21.89 -24.62 0.32
CA ALA A 47 21.24 -25.67 -0.47
C ALA A 47 20.57 -26.73 0.42
N LEU A 48 21.22 -27.14 1.51
CA LEU A 48 20.62 -28.08 2.48
C LEU A 48 19.39 -27.46 3.19
N ALA A 49 19.48 -26.20 3.60
CA ALA A 49 18.36 -25.51 4.23
C ALA A 49 17.16 -25.39 3.27
N ASP A 50 17.40 -24.94 2.04
CA ASP A 50 16.37 -24.77 1.02
C ASP A 50 15.72 -26.11 0.66
N ALA A 51 16.50 -27.17 0.44
CA ALA A 51 15.96 -28.50 0.15
C ALA A 51 15.09 -29.06 1.28
N LEU A 52 15.46 -28.83 2.55
CA LEU A 52 14.65 -29.24 3.71
C LEU A 52 13.38 -28.38 3.83
N ARG A 53 13.44 -27.07 3.53
CA ARG A 53 12.26 -26.20 3.49
C ARG A 53 11.28 -26.63 2.42
N ASP A 54 11.77 -26.91 1.21
CA ASP A 54 10.95 -27.35 0.08
C ASP A 54 10.34 -28.71 0.36
N ALA A 55 11.13 -29.66 0.87
CA ALA A 55 10.62 -30.98 1.21
C ALA A 55 9.51 -30.92 2.29
N ILE A 56 9.63 -30.03 3.27
CA ILE A 56 8.58 -29.78 4.27
C ILE A 56 7.37 -29.08 3.65
N SER A 57 7.56 -28.10 2.76
CA SER A 57 6.48 -27.27 2.20
C SER A 57 5.67 -27.99 1.13
N ASP A 58 6.33 -28.81 0.30
CA ASP A 58 5.72 -29.64 -0.74
C ASP A 58 5.09 -30.93 -0.17
N GLY A 59 5.25 -31.18 1.14
CA GLY A 59 4.69 -32.34 1.84
C GLY A 59 5.49 -33.64 1.70
N ARG A 60 6.68 -33.62 1.06
CA ARG A 60 7.62 -34.77 1.02
C ARG A 60 8.12 -35.16 2.42
N LEU A 61 8.23 -34.20 3.33
CA LEU A 61 8.46 -34.40 4.76
C LEU A 61 7.20 -33.98 5.54
N PRO A 62 6.23 -34.88 5.73
CA PRO A 62 4.97 -34.52 6.37
C PRO A 62 5.16 -34.16 7.87
N PRO A 63 4.24 -33.39 8.47
CA PRO A 63 4.26 -33.08 9.90
C PRO A 63 4.44 -34.31 10.79
N GLY A 64 5.27 -34.18 11.83
CA GLY A 64 5.60 -35.27 12.77
C GLY A 64 6.70 -36.23 12.30
N THR A 65 7.12 -36.14 11.03
CA THR A 65 8.23 -36.94 10.48
C THR A 65 9.51 -36.69 11.27
N MET A 66 10.15 -37.75 11.72
CA MET A 66 11.46 -37.66 12.38
C MET A 66 12.55 -37.48 11.33
N VAL A 67 13.31 -36.39 11.42
CA VAL A 67 14.47 -36.17 10.56
C VAL A 67 15.70 -36.87 11.17
N PRO A 68 16.68 -37.31 10.35
CA PRO A 68 17.87 -37.98 10.86
C PRO A 68 18.63 -37.13 11.88
N PRO A 69 19.32 -37.73 12.86
CA PRO A 69 20.28 -37.00 13.67
C PRO A 69 21.30 -36.27 12.79
N TYR A 70 21.66 -35.03 13.15
CA TYR A 70 22.59 -34.22 12.35
C TYR A 70 23.92 -34.92 12.04
N ARG A 71 24.35 -35.86 12.91
CA ARG A 71 25.58 -36.65 12.74
C ARG A 71 25.50 -37.67 11.60
N SER A 72 24.36 -38.31 11.39
CA SER A 72 24.17 -39.29 10.31
C SER A 72 23.94 -38.56 9.01
N LEU A 73 23.07 -37.53 9.00
CA LEU A 73 22.85 -36.71 7.82
C LEU A 73 24.12 -36.02 7.32
N ALA A 74 25.01 -35.60 8.22
CA ALA A 74 26.32 -35.05 7.86
C ALA A 74 27.23 -36.09 7.18
N ALA A 75 27.21 -37.34 7.64
CA ALA A 75 28.01 -38.42 7.05
C ALA A 75 27.48 -38.79 5.66
N ASP A 76 26.16 -38.94 5.53
CA ASP A 76 25.49 -39.33 4.28
C ASP A 76 25.67 -38.27 3.19
N LEU A 77 25.64 -36.98 3.57
CA LEU A 77 25.80 -35.86 2.63
C LEU A 77 27.26 -35.42 2.43
N GLY A 78 28.23 -36.03 3.12
CA GLY A 78 29.63 -35.61 3.09
C GLY A 78 29.84 -34.16 3.57
N LEU A 79 29.01 -33.68 4.51
CA LEU A 79 29.04 -32.32 5.05
C LEU A 79 29.66 -32.28 6.45
N ALA A 80 30.19 -31.12 6.83
CA ALA A 80 30.65 -30.92 8.19
C ALA A 80 29.46 -30.97 9.17
N ARG A 81 29.64 -31.64 10.31
CA ARG A 81 28.61 -31.78 11.36
C ARG A 81 28.05 -30.43 11.83
N GLY A 82 28.93 -29.42 11.96
CA GLY A 82 28.54 -28.07 12.33
C GLY A 82 27.63 -27.40 11.30
N THR A 83 27.76 -27.74 10.02
CA THR A 83 26.90 -27.22 8.94
C THR A 83 25.47 -27.75 9.08
N VAL A 84 25.30 -29.06 9.25
CA VAL A 84 23.98 -29.69 9.40
C VAL A 84 23.32 -29.29 10.71
N ALA A 85 24.07 -29.25 11.81
CA ALA A 85 23.56 -28.80 13.10
C ALA A 85 23.04 -27.36 13.05
N ALA A 86 23.73 -26.48 12.32
CA ALA A 86 23.32 -25.09 12.18
C ALA A 86 22.10 -24.91 11.25
N VAL A 87 21.93 -25.76 10.22
CA VAL A 87 20.69 -25.81 9.42
C VAL A 87 19.51 -26.30 10.26
N TYR A 88 19.71 -27.34 11.09
CA TYR A 88 18.66 -27.81 11.97
C TYR A 88 18.27 -26.76 13.01
N ALA A 89 19.24 -26.03 13.57
CA ALA A 89 18.97 -24.93 14.48
C ALA A 89 18.17 -23.80 13.79
N GLU A 90 18.51 -23.47 12.55
CA GLU A 90 17.76 -22.50 11.72
C GLU A 90 16.32 -22.97 11.48
N LEU A 91 16.12 -24.23 11.06
CA LEU A 91 14.78 -24.78 10.81
C LEU A 91 13.95 -24.97 12.10
N VAL A 92 14.59 -25.19 13.25
CA VAL A 92 13.91 -25.19 14.55
C VAL A 92 13.51 -23.77 14.95
N ALA A 93 14.39 -22.79 14.74
CA ALA A 93 14.07 -21.38 14.99
C ALA A 93 12.95 -20.86 14.07
N GLU A 94 12.87 -21.35 12.84
CA GLU A 94 11.75 -21.10 11.90
C GLU A 94 10.45 -21.82 12.30
N GLY A 95 10.48 -22.71 13.29
CA GLY A 95 9.34 -23.54 13.68
C GLY A 95 9.00 -24.61 12.63
N ARG A 96 9.87 -24.86 11.64
CA ARG A 96 9.71 -25.93 10.64
C ARG A 96 10.05 -27.29 11.21
N LEU A 97 11.02 -27.33 12.11
CA LEU A 97 11.37 -28.49 12.91
C LEU A 97 11.11 -28.22 14.41
N THR A 98 10.96 -29.29 15.16
CA THR A 98 10.87 -29.31 16.62
C THR A 98 11.93 -30.26 17.15
N ALA A 99 12.72 -29.81 18.13
CA ALA A 99 13.72 -30.64 18.77
C ALA A 99 13.33 -30.84 20.24
N ARG A 100 13.18 -32.10 20.67
CA ARG A 100 12.95 -32.43 22.07
C ARG A 100 14.12 -33.26 22.59
N GLN A 101 14.68 -32.85 23.73
CA GLN A 101 15.79 -33.56 24.37
C GLN A 101 15.43 -35.05 24.56
N GLY A 102 16.26 -35.94 24.00
CA GLY A 102 16.05 -37.39 24.07
C GLY A 102 14.99 -37.99 23.13
N SER A 103 14.32 -37.20 22.27
CA SER A 103 13.28 -37.72 21.35
C SER A 103 13.48 -37.40 19.87
N GLY A 104 14.66 -36.86 19.51
CA GLY A 104 15.03 -36.54 18.14
C GLY A 104 14.44 -35.21 17.63
N THR A 105 14.74 -34.88 16.37
CA THR A 105 14.21 -33.70 15.68
C THR A 105 13.09 -34.16 14.74
N ARG A 106 11.96 -33.45 14.72
CA ARG A 106 10.77 -33.79 13.92
C ARG A 106 10.24 -32.59 13.16
N VAL A 107 9.62 -32.79 12.00
CA VAL A 107 8.84 -31.76 11.31
C VAL A 107 7.70 -31.29 12.20
N ALA A 108 7.53 -29.98 12.36
CA ALA A 108 6.51 -29.42 13.24
C ALA A 108 5.08 -29.78 12.80
N GLY A 109 4.19 -30.02 13.77
CA GLY A 109 2.83 -30.53 13.55
C GLY A 109 1.86 -29.60 12.81
N GLY A 110 2.14 -28.29 12.75
CA GLY A 110 1.22 -27.27 12.21
C GLY A 110 1.47 -26.88 10.75
N ILE A 111 2.36 -27.58 10.04
CA ILE A 111 2.73 -27.23 8.65
C ILE A 111 1.82 -28.01 7.70
N HIS A 112 0.78 -27.37 7.19
CA HIS A 112 -0.05 -27.97 6.16
C HIS A 112 0.56 -27.68 4.78
N PRO A 113 0.95 -28.71 4.00
CA PRO A 113 1.42 -28.50 2.64
C PRO A 113 0.23 -28.00 1.81
N GLN A 114 0.25 -26.71 1.50
CA GLN A 114 -0.71 -26.11 0.60
C GLN A 114 0.04 -25.74 -0.68
N PRO A 115 -0.28 -26.34 -1.84
CA PRO A 115 0.19 -25.80 -3.10
C PRO A 115 -0.50 -24.45 -3.29
N ALA A 116 0.14 -23.39 -2.80
CA ALA A 116 -0.28 -22.05 -3.08
C ALA A 116 0.01 -21.80 -4.56
N SER A 117 -0.99 -21.97 -5.41
CA SER A 117 -0.98 -21.31 -6.71
C SER A 117 -1.05 -19.81 -6.42
N LEU A 118 0.13 -19.20 -6.25
CA LEU A 118 0.30 -17.75 -6.11
C LEU A 118 0.16 -17.03 -7.46
N ALA A 119 -0.21 -17.75 -8.53
CA ALA A 119 -0.47 -17.12 -9.81
C ALA A 119 -1.68 -16.19 -9.62
N PRO A 120 -1.50 -14.86 -9.65
CA PRO A 120 -2.63 -13.95 -9.60
C PRO A 120 -3.53 -14.28 -10.80
N PRO A 121 -4.86 -14.25 -10.64
CA PRO A 121 -5.73 -14.30 -11.80
C PRO A 121 -5.29 -13.20 -12.77
N THR A 122 -4.95 -13.59 -14.01
CA THR A 122 -4.60 -12.62 -15.03
C THR A 122 -5.90 -11.91 -15.43
N VAL A 123 -6.14 -10.74 -14.86
CA VAL A 123 -7.23 -9.88 -15.29
C VAL A 123 -6.75 -9.13 -16.52
N THR A 124 -7.12 -9.61 -17.70
CA THR A 124 -6.95 -8.85 -18.94
C THR A 124 -8.02 -7.76 -18.96
N LEU A 125 -7.63 -6.51 -18.71
CA LEU A 125 -8.52 -5.38 -18.93
C LEU A 125 -8.68 -5.19 -20.45
N PRO A 126 -9.91 -4.98 -20.95
CA PRO A 126 -10.12 -4.67 -22.36
C PRO A 126 -9.34 -3.41 -22.71
N THR A 127 -8.46 -3.49 -23.71
CA THR A 127 -7.79 -2.34 -24.29
C THR A 127 -8.76 -1.68 -25.26
N ALA A 128 -9.16 -0.44 -24.99
CA ALA A 128 -9.92 0.36 -25.94
C ALA A 128 -8.94 1.09 -26.88
N ASP A 129 -9.21 1.09 -28.18
CA ASP A 129 -8.44 1.89 -29.15
C ASP A 129 -8.58 3.40 -28.88
N HIS A 130 -9.73 3.79 -28.30
CA HIS A 130 -10.03 5.15 -27.86
C HIS A 130 -10.66 5.12 -26.47
N ASP A 131 -10.01 5.79 -25.51
CA ASP A 131 -10.50 5.95 -24.15
C ASP A 131 -11.07 7.36 -23.95
N PHE A 132 -12.39 7.44 -23.75
CA PHE A 132 -13.11 8.68 -23.45
C PHE A 132 -13.40 8.84 -21.95
N ALA A 133 -12.73 8.08 -21.08
CA ALA A 133 -12.85 8.22 -19.64
C ALA A 133 -12.51 9.65 -19.20
N LEU A 134 -13.42 10.27 -18.45
CA LEU A 134 -13.28 11.65 -18.02
C LEU A 134 -12.15 11.81 -17.00
N GLY A 135 -11.45 12.94 -17.10
CA GLY A 135 -10.50 13.38 -16.09
C GLY A 135 -9.24 12.52 -15.98
N GLN A 136 -8.91 11.69 -16.98
CA GLN A 136 -7.64 10.96 -17.03
C GLN A 136 -6.57 11.81 -17.73
N PRO A 137 -5.44 12.15 -17.07
CA PRO A 137 -4.32 12.77 -17.77
C PRO A 137 -3.67 11.76 -18.71
N ASN A 138 -3.13 12.23 -19.83
CA ASN A 138 -2.37 11.36 -20.74
C ASN A 138 -1.05 10.91 -20.08
N PRO A 139 -0.86 9.60 -19.79
CA PRO A 139 0.35 9.10 -19.13
C PRO A 139 1.63 9.31 -19.95
N SER A 140 1.53 9.47 -21.27
CA SER A 140 2.69 9.71 -22.13
C SER A 140 3.33 11.08 -21.86
N LEU A 141 2.54 12.05 -21.39
CA LEU A 141 2.96 13.43 -21.09
C LEU A 141 3.68 13.59 -19.75
N PHE A 142 3.77 12.52 -18.94
CA PHE A 142 4.51 12.59 -17.68
C PHE A 142 5.95 13.07 -17.92
N PRO A 143 6.43 14.11 -17.22
CA PRO A 143 7.70 14.77 -17.52
C PRO A 143 8.90 13.98 -16.96
N ARG A 144 9.16 12.80 -17.53
CA ARG A 144 10.15 11.81 -17.03
C ARG A 144 11.53 12.43 -16.75
N SER A 145 12.06 13.21 -17.69
CA SER A 145 13.39 13.82 -17.57
C SER A 145 13.45 14.88 -16.46
N ALA A 146 12.44 15.75 -16.39
CA ALA A 146 12.38 16.80 -15.36
C ALA A 146 12.15 16.18 -13.97
N TRP A 147 11.27 15.19 -13.87
CA TRP A 147 11.05 14.44 -12.63
C TRP A 147 12.33 13.78 -12.14
N ALA A 148 13.03 13.03 -13.00
CA ALA A 148 14.29 12.37 -12.64
C ALA A 148 15.38 13.37 -12.20
N ALA A 149 15.49 14.51 -12.88
CA ALA A 149 16.43 15.57 -12.51
C ALA A 149 16.08 16.19 -11.14
N SER A 150 14.81 16.48 -10.88
CA SER A 150 14.33 17.01 -9.60
C SER A 150 14.52 16.02 -8.46
N THR A 151 14.20 14.74 -8.66
CA THR A 151 14.44 13.68 -7.67
C THR A 151 15.92 13.57 -7.33
N ARG A 152 16.81 13.55 -8.35
CA ARG A 152 18.25 13.49 -8.12
C ARG A 152 18.73 14.67 -7.29
N ARG A 153 18.30 15.89 -7.64
CA ARG A 153 18.66 17.12 -6.90
C ARG A 153 18.18 17.06 -5.45
N ALA A 154 16.94 16.63 -5.22
CA ALA A 154 16.36 16.51 -3.88
C ALA A 154 17.14 15.50 -3.03
N LEU A 155 17.50 14.35 -3.60
CA LEU A 155 18.27 13.33 -2.88
C LEU A 155 19.71 13.77 -2.59
N SER A 156 20.39 14.40 -3.55
CA SER A 156 21.77 14.83 -3.38
C SER A 156 21.93 16.01 -2.41
N GLY A 157 20.91 16.85 -2.26
CA GLY A 157 20.92 18.02 -1.38
C GLY A 157 20.20 17.82 -0.03
N ALA A 158 19.58 16.67 0.20
CA ALA A 158 18.85 16.41 1.43
C ALA A 158 19.79 16.20 2.61
N ALA A 159 19.47 16.83 3.75
CA ALA A 159 20.07 16.47 5.03
C ALA A 159 19.51 15.12 5.50
N ASP A 160 20.31 14.35 6.26
CA ASP A 160 19.91 13.03 6.77
C ASP A 160 18.59 13.05 7.56
N SER A 161 18.30 14.17 8.24
CA SER A 161 17.07 14.36 9.02
C SER A 161 15.79 14.29 8.17
N VAL A 162 15.86 14.52 6.86
CA VAL A 162 14.72 14.39 5.94
C VAL A 162 14.27 12.93 5.81
N PHE A 163 15.17 11.97 6.05
CA PHE A 163 14.87 10.53 6.01
C PHE A 163 14.48 9.96 7.38
N ALA A 164 14.52 10.78 8.44
CA ALA A 164 14.02 10.40 9.76
C ALA A 164 12.48 10.51 9.79
N PRO A 165 11.80 9.90 10.79
CA PRO A 165 10.37 10.09 10.99
C PRO A 165 10.00 11.58 11.01
N SER A 166 9.07 11.97 10.15
CA SER A 166 8.63 13.36 10.00
C SER A 166 7.46 13.71 10.89
N ALA A 167 7.15 15.01 10.97
CA ALA A 167 5.88 15.49 11.53
C ALA A 167 4.68 14.79 10.86
N PRO A 168 3.56 14.61 11.59
CA PRO A 168 2.39 13.87 11.11
C PRO A 168 1.70 14.54 9.91
N ASN A 169 1.85 15.86 9.75
CA ASN A 169 1.36 16.61 8.60
C ASN A 169 2.33 16.63 7.41
N GLY A 170 3.46 15.92 7.51
CA GLY A 170 4.42 15.72 6.45
C GLY A 170 5.52 16.80 6.36
N SER A 171 6.34 16.70 5.32
CA SER A 171 7.55 17.50 5.13
C SER A 171 7.26 19.01 5.15
N VAL A 172 7.89 19.73 6.07
CA VAL A 172 7.78 21.19 6.16
C VAL A 172 8.28 21.88 4.88
N ALA A 173 9.33 21.36 4.23
CA ALA A 173 9.83 21.92 2.99
C ALA A 173 8.78 21.87 1.88
N LEU A 174 8.08 20.74 1.73
CA LEU A 174 7.01 20.61 0.74
C LEU A 174 5.79 21.46 1.12
N ARG A 175 5.40 21.52 2.40
CA ARG A 175 4.30 22.38 2.86
C ARG A 175 4.58 23.87 2.60
N THR A 176 5.83 24.31 2.77
CA THR A 176 6.24 25.69 2.47
C THR A 176 6.13 26.02 1.00
N GLU A 177 6.65 25.16 0.12
CA GLU A 177 6.53 25.36 -1.32
C GLU A 177 5.07 25.30 -1.79
N LEU A 178 4.28 24.39 -1.21
CA LEU A 178 2.87 24.23 -1.53
C LEU A 178 2.04 25.45 -1.10
N ALA A 179 2.26 25.98 0.11
CA ALA A 179 1.59 27.21 0.56
C ALA A 179 1.88 28.38 -0.39
N ALA A 180 3.14 28.56 -0.78
CA ALA A 180 3.54 29.61 -1.72
C ALA A 180 2.95 29.39 -3.12
N TYR A 181 2.89 28.14 -3.58
CA TYR A 181 2.27 27.77 -4.86
C TYR A 181 0.77 28.06 -4.85
N LEU A 182 0.02 27.56 -3.85
CA LEU A 182 -1.43 27.71 -3.77
C LEU A 182 -1.85 29.18 -3.63
N ALA A 183 -1.07 29.99 -2.91
CA ALA A 183 -1.30 31.43 -2.83
C ALA A 183 -1.21 32.11 -4.20
N ARG A 184 -0.18 31.76 -5.01
CA ARG A 184 0.01 32.34 -6.35
C ARG A 184 -0.98 31.79 -7.39
N ALA A 185 -1.20 30.49 -7.40
CA ALA A 185 -2.01 29.82 -8.41
C ALA A 185 -3.50 30.04 -8.16
N ARG A 186 -3.94 29.93 -6.89
CA ARG A 186 -5.36 29.84 -6.54
C ARG A 186 -5.85 30.92 -5.58
N GLY A 187 -4.97 31.77 -5.07
CA GLY A 187 -5.32 32.78 -4.07
C GLY A 187 -5.65 32.18 -2.70
N VAL A 188 -5.24 30.93 -2.44
CA VAL A 188 -5.44 30.26 -1.15
C VAL A 188 -4.65 30.98 -0.06
N ARG A 189 -5.31 31.28 1.05
CA ARG A 189 -4.74 31.97 2.21
C ARG A 189 -4.42 30.92 3.26
N THR A 190 -3.18 30.45 3.27
CA THR A 190 -2.73 29.40 4.20
C THR A 190 -1.29 29.61 4.63
N SER A 191 -0.87 28.90 5.67
CA SER A 191 0.51 28.78 6.10
C SER A 191 0.94 27.32 6.02
N PRO A 192 2.26 27.02 6.03
CA PRO A 192 2.72 25.63 6.02
C PRO A 192 2.11 24.82 7.16
N ASP A 193 1.89 25.42 8.33
CA ASP A 193 1.35 24.76 9.52
C ASP A 193 -0.12 24.37 9.40
N CYS A 194 -0.85 24.99 8.48
CA CYS A 194 -2.25 24.68 8.18
C CYS A 194 -2.40 23.62 7.08
N ILE A 195 -1.30 23.10 6.51
CA ILE A 195 -1.34 22.10 5.45
C ILE A 195 -1.07 20.72 6.03
N VAL A 196 -1.90 19.74 5.63
CA VAL A 196 -1.66 18.32 5.88
C VAL A 196 -1.44 17.61 4.56
N LEU A 197 -0.26 17.02 4.38
CA LEU A 197 0.04 16.20 3.21
C LEU A 197 -0.69 14.86 3.29
N THR A 198 -1.34 14.48 2.19
CA THR A 198 -2.03 13.21 2.02
C THR A 198 -1.55 12.51 0.75
N THR A 199 -2.15 11.36 0.43
CA THR A 199 -1.84 10.63 -0.81
C THR A 199 -2.76 10.98 -1.97
N SER A 200 -3.88 11.65 -1.70
CA SER A 200 -4.92 12.04 -2.67
C SER A 200 -6.05 12.79 -1.95
N VAL A 201 -6.92 13.46 -2.70
CA VAL A 201 -8.16 14.05 -2.18
C VAL A 201 -9.04 13.02 -1.47
N SER A 202 -9.11 11.78 -1.96
CA SER A 202 -9.82 10.69 -1.25
C SER A 202 -9.22 10.40 0.13
N GLY A 203 -7.90 10.50 0.28
CA GLY A 203 -7.23 10.39 1.58
C GLY A 203 -7.53 11.58 2.48
N SER A 204 -7.60 12.79 1.90
CA SER A 204 -8.01 14.00 2.62
C SER A 204 -9.44 13.86 3.15
N LEU A 205 -10.40 13.42 2.32
CA LEU A 205 -11.77 13.17 2.76
C LEU A 205 -11.87 12.05 3.79
N ASP A 206 -11.06 10.99 3.71
CA ASP A 206 -11.03 9.93 4.74
C ASP A 206 -10.60 10.49 6.10
N LEU A 207 -9.60 11.38 6.11
CA LEU A 207 -9.15 12.04 7.33
C LEU A 207 -10.23 12.96 7.89
N LEU A 208 -10.78 13.86 7.07
CA LEU A 208 -11.83 14.80 7.46
C LEU A 208 -13.09 14.09 7.99
N SER A 209 -13.46 12.96 7.37
CA SER A 209 -14.60 12.16 7.82
C SER A 209 -14.40 11.49 9.19
N ARG A 210 -13.17 11.42 9.69
CA ARG A 210 -12.85 10.87 11.02
C ARG A 210 -12.66 11.94 12.09
N THR A 211 -12.34 13.17 11.69
CA THR A 211 -11.85 14.20 12.61
C THR A 211 -12.65 15.50 12.61
N VAL A 212 -13.29 15.85 11.49
CA VAL A 212 -13.98 17.14 11.31
C VAL A 212 -15.48 16.95 11.13
N PHE A 213 -15.91 15.97 10.34
CA PHE A 213 -17.34 15.73 10.13
C PHE A 213 -17.95 15.14 11.40
N GLU A 214 -18.96 15.79 11.96
CA GLU A 214 -19.59 15.33 13.18
C GLU A 214 -20.63 14.24 12.90
N ARG A 215 -21.58 14.49 11.99
CA ARG A 215 -22.74 13.63 11.79
C ARG A 215 -23.16 13.52 10.33
N ARG A 216 -23.29 14.64 9.61
CA ARG A 216 -23.97 14.69 8.30
C ARG A 216 -23.28 15.66 7.35
N ALA A 217 -22.87 15.16 6.19
CA ALA A 217 -22.26 15.99 5.14
C ALA A 217 -23.18 16.08 3.90
N ALA A 218 -23.30 17.27 3.31
CA ALA A 218 -23.89 17.43 1.99
C ALA A 218 -22.83 17.19 0.90
N VAL A 219 -23.20 16.49 -0.17
CA VAL A 219 -22.32 16.24 -1.32
C VAL A 219 -23.13 16.44 -2.60
N GLU A 220 -22.54 17.09 -3.61
CA GLU A 220 -23.16 17.32 -4.92
C GLU A 220 -23.85 16.05 -5.47
N SER A 221 -25.10 16.21 -5.90
CA SER A 221 -26.06 15.17 -6.32
C SER A 221 -25.54 14.34 -7.51
N HIS A 222 -24.86 15.01 -8.42
CA HIS A 222 -24.13 14.47 -9.55
C HIS A 222 -22.70 15.01 -9.42
N GLY A 223 -21.80 14.16 -8.95
CA GLY A 223 -20.49 14.56 -8.45
C GLY A 223 -19.44 13.48 -8.67
N LEU A 224 -18.26 13.67 -8.11
CA LEU A 224 -17.23 12.63 -8.04
C LEU A 224 -17.73 11.52 -7.10
N PRO A 225 -17.94 10.27 -7.57
CA PRO A 225 -18.55 9.21 -6.76
C PRO A 225 -17.81 8.93 -5.45
N PHE A 226 -16.47 9.04 -5.50
CA PHE A 226 -15.62 8.77 -4.34
C PHE A 226 -15.89 9.72 -3.16
N HIS A 227 -16.43 10.94 -3.39
CA HIS A 227 -16.78 11.85 -2.30
C HIS A 227 -17.74 11.18 -1.32
N ARG A 228 -18.85 10.63 -1.82
CA ARG A 228 -19.82 9.94 -0.97
C ARG A 228 -19.30 8.62 -0.44
N GLU A 229 -18.63 7.84 -1.28
CA GLU A 229 -18.14 6.51 -0.89
C GLU A 229 -17.15 6.58 0.27
N VAL A 230 -16.20 7.52 0.24
CA VAL A 230 -15.20 7.68 1.30
C VAL A 230 -15.86 8.12 2.60
N ILE A 231 -16.78 9.10 2.53
CA ILE A 231 -17.48 9.65 3.69
C ILE A 231 -18.38 8.58 4.34
N ALA A 232 -19.17 7.87 3.53
CA ALA A 232 -20.10 6.85 4.01
C ALA A 232 -19.39 5.66 4.66
N ARG A 233 -18.19 5.28 4.22
CA ARG A 233 -17.37 4.22 4.84
C ARG A 233 -17.01 4.53 6.30
N ARG A 234 -17.11 5.78 6.75
CA ARG A 234 -16.86 6.22 8.13
C ARG A 234 -18.14 6.40 8.95
N GLY A 235 -19.31 6.05 8.40
CA GLY A 235 -20.59 6.16 9.09
C GLY A 235 -21.19 7.57 9.08
N VAL A 236 -20.54 8.54 8.42
CA VAL A 236 -21.11 9.88 8.20
C VAL A 236 -22.21 9.77 7.15
N THR A 237 -23.40 10.28 7.48
CA THR A 237 -24.54 10.24 6.56
C THR A 237 -24.39 11.33 5.50
N THR A 238 -24.53 10.97 4.21
CA THR A 238 -24.44 11.95 3.12
C THR A 238 -25.82 12.38 2.64
N SER A 239 -26.02 13.70 2.46
CA SER A 239 -27.22 14.28 1.85
C SER A 239 -26.90 14.78 0.43
N PRO A 240 -27.69 14.43 -0.59
CA PRO A 240 -27.43 14.90 -1.95
C PRO A 240 -27.75 16.39 -2.09
N LEU A 241 -26.84 17.15 -2.71
CA LEU A 241 -27.01 18.57 -3.00
C LEU A 241 -27.27 18.79 -4.50
N PRO A 242 -28.47 19.19 -4.93
CA PRO A 242 -28.77 19.42 -6.35
C PRO A 242 -27.77 20.37 -7.02
N VAL A 243 -27.53 20.16 -8.32
CA VAL A 243 -26.64 21.00 -9.15
C VAL A 243 -27.44 21.46 -10.35
N ASP A 244 -27.33 22.75 -10.68
CA ASP A 244 -27.93 23.35 -11.88
C ASP A 244 -26.87 24.14 -12.69
N ALA A 245 -27.32 24.95 -13.66
CA ALA A 245 -26.44 25.74 -14.51
C ALA A 245 -25.55 26.75 -13.77
N ARG A 246 -25.80 27.01 -12.48
CA ARG A 246 -25.06 27.91 -11.61
C ARG A 246 -24.21 27.18 -10.56
N GLY A 247 -24.07 25.86 -10.68
CA GLY A 247 -23.37 24.99 -9.75
C GLY A 247 -24.29 24.37 -8.70
N ALA A 248 -23.75 24.01 -7.54
CA ALA A 248 -24.53 23.44 -6.44
C ALA A 248 -25.61 24.42 -5.94
N ASP A 249 -26.83 23.95 -5.67
CA ASP A 249 -27.93 24.72 -5.10
C ASP A 249 -27.75 24.84 -3.58
N VAL A 250 -26.84 25.73 -3.18
CA VAL A 250 -26.42 25.91 -1.78
C VAL A 250 -27.53 26.42 -0.85
N SER A 251 -28.61 26.99 -1.40
CA SER A 251 -29.80 27.39 -0.64
C SER A 251 -30.45 26.23 0.12
N ARG A 252 -30.27 25.01 -0.39
CA ARG A 252 -30.78 23.77 0.23
C ARG A 252 -30.06 23.40 1.53
N LEU A 253 -28.88 23.98 1.79
CA LEU A 253 -28.07 23.63 2.97
C LEU A 253 -28.72 24.11 4.27
N ALA A 254 -29.52 25.19 4.23
CA ALA A 254 -30.20 25.73 5.40
C ALA A 254 -31.14 24.71 6.07
N ASP A 255 -31.83 23.90 5.26
CA ASP A 255 -32.82 22.91 5.73
C ASP A 255 -32.26 21.47 5.76
N ALA A 256 -31.01 21.25 5.31
CA ALA A 256 -30.45 19.91 5.15
C ALA A 256 -30.00 19.27 6.48
N GLY A 257 -29.82 20.07 7.54
CA GLY A 257 -29.31 19.60 8.83
C GLY A 257 -27.94 18.93 8.71
N VAL A 258 -27.03 19.55 7.95
CA VAL A 258 -25.66 19.08 7.71
C VAL A 258 -24.65 20.00 8.40
N ASP A 259 -23.53 19.42 8.83
CA ASP A 259 -22.40 20.10 9.48
C ASP A 259 -21.21 20.30 8.54
N ALA A 260 -21.26 19.70 7.36
CA ALA A 260 -20.26 19.88 6.32
C ALA A 260 -20.87 19.86 4.92
N VAL A 261 -20.18 20.46 3.95
CA VAL A 261 -20.50 20.34 2.51
C VAL A 261 -19.23 20.11 1.70
N VAL A 262 -19.26 19.15 0.76
CA VAL A 262 -18.17 18.93 -0.20
C VAL A 262 -18.60 19.44 -1.57
N LEU A 263 -17.80 20.35 -2.13
CA LEU A 263 -18.09 21.07 -3.38
C LEU A 263 -16.92 20.98 -4.37
N THR A 264 -17.24 21.12 -5.66
CA THR A 264 -16.25 21.34 -6.73
C THR A 264 -16.43 22.74 -7.35
N PRO A 265 -16.22 23.83 -6.57
CA PRO A 265 -16.73 25.16 -6.90
C PRO A 265 -16.04 25.81 -8.10
N SER A 266 -14.79 25.44 -8.35
CA SER A 266 -14.02 25.97 -9.47
C SER A 266 -14.42 25.32 -10.77
N HIS A 267 -14.75 24.02 -10.77
CA HIS A 267 -15.15 23.26 -11.94
C HIS A 267 -15.99 22.04 -11.56
N GLN A 268 -17.31 22.16 -11.67
CA GLN A 268 -18.22 21.13 -11.19
C GLN A 268 -18.06 19.85 -12.02
N TYR A 269 -17.91 18.68 -11.37
CA TYR A 269 -17.91 17.40 -12.07
C TYR A 269 -19.29 16.75 -12.04
N PRO A 270 -19.89 16.32 -13.18
CA PRO A 270 -19.33 16.30 -14.53
C PRO A 270 -19.78 17.48 -15.41
N PHE A 271 -20.61 18.40 -14.92
CA PHE A 271 -21.27 19.40 -15.77
C PHE A 271 -20.36 20.54 -16.24
N GLY A 272 -19.20 20.71 -15.61
CA GLY A 272 -18.18 21.69 -15.97
C GLY A 272 -18.51 23.14 -15.59
N VAL A 273 -19.62 23.38 -14.88
CA VAL A 273 -20.02 24.73 -14.46
C VAL A 273 -19.21 25.18 -13.24
N ALA A 274 -18.83 26.47 -13.18
CA ALA A 274 -18.28 27.02 -11.94
C ALA A 274 -19.43 27.45 -11.01
N LEU A 275 -19.22 27.35 -9.70
CA LEU A 275 -20.18 27.86 -8.71
C LEU A 275 -20.29 29.38 -8.85
N ALA A 276 -21.51 29.86 -9.07
CA ALA A 276 -21.78 31.27 -9.31
C ALA A 276 -21.36 32.18 -8.14
N PRO A 277 -20.99 33.45 -8.39
CA PRO A 277 -20.46 34.35 -7.35
C PRO A 277 -21.37 34.54 -6.14
N ASP A 278 -22.68 34.68 -6.35
CA ASP A 278 -23.69 34.79 -5.29
C ASP A 278 -23.78 33.51 -4.45
N ARG A 279 -23.69 32.34 -5.07
CA ARG A 279 -23.68 31.05 -4.36
C ARG A 279 -22.39 30.81 -3.57
N ARG A 280 -21.26 31.34 -4.04
CA ARG A 280 -20.00 31.35 -3.29
C ARG A 280 -20.13 32.18 -2.01
N ALA A 281 -20.76 33.35 -2.09
CA ALA A 281 -21.05 34.16 -0.90
C ALA A 281 -22.06 33.46 0.03
N GLU A 282 -23.15 32.92 -0.53
CA GLU A 282 -24.21 32.26 0.22
C GLU A 282 -23.71 31.05 1.02
N VAL A 283 -22.86 30.19 0.44
CA VAL A 283 -22.31 29.04 1.16
C VAL A 283 -21.35 29.46 2.28
N VAL A 284 -20.57 30.52 2.06
CA VAL A 284 -19.68 31.09 3.10
C VAL A 284 -20.51 31.66 4.26
N GLU A 285 -21.57 32.40 3.96
CA GLU A 285 -22.49 32.93 4.98
C GLU A 285 -23.21 31.81 5.74
N TRP A 286 -23.62 30.75 5.03
CA TRP A 286 -24.21 29.56 5.65
C TRP A 286 -23.23 28.91 6.63
N ALA A 287 -21.98 28.67 6.22
CA ALA A 287 -20.94 28.09 7.06
C ALA A 287 -20.69 28.95 8.31
N ALA A 288 -20.52 30.26 8.13
CA ALA A 288 -20.29 31.19 9.25
C ALA A 288 -21.45 31.22 10.26
N ARG A 289 -22.69 31.08 9.80
CA ARG A 289 -23.89 31.12 10.66
C ARG A 289 -24.17 29.80 11.38
N THR A 290 -23.66 28.69 10.87
CA THR A 290 -23.95 27.33 11.38
C THR A 290 -22.73 26.65 11.99
N ASP A 291 -21.57 27.29 11.93
CA ASP A 291 -20.26 26.70 12.27
C ASP A 291 -19.94 25.43 11.45
N ALA A 292 -20.54 25.33 10.26
CA ALA A 292 -20.34 24.21 9.35
C ALA A 292 -19.07 24.39 8.52
N VAL A 293 -18.48 23.27 8.10
CA VAL A 293 -17.24 23.26 7.31
C VAL A 293 -17.53 23.06 5.82
N ILE A 294 -16.84 23.84 4.98
CA ILE A 294 -16.87 23.66 3.53
C ILE A 294 -15.60 22.93 3.12
N VAL A 295 -15.71 21.83 2.39
CA VAL A 295 -14.59 21.17 1.73
C VAL A 295 -14.63 21.50 0.26
N GLU A 296 -13.60 22.21 -0.21
CA GLU A 296 -13.38 22.52 -1.62
C GLU A 296 -12.49 21.43 -2.23
N ASP A 297 -13.03 20.63 -3.16
CA ASP A 297 -12.22 19.77 -4.04
C ASP A 297 -11.88 20.52 -5.32
N ASP A 298 -10.61 20.89 -5.44
CA ASP A 298 -10.09 21.71 -6.52
C ASP A 298 -9.23 20.90 -7.49
N TYR A 299 -9.80 19.80 -7.99
CA TYR A 299 -9.07 18.77 -8.74
C TYR A 299 -8.42 19.24 -10.06
N ASP A 300 -8.96 20.28 -10.71
CA ASP A 300 -8.44 20.78 -11.99
C ASP A 300 -8.60 22.30 -12.19
N GLY A 301 -8.84 23.09 -11.14
CA GLY A 301 -9.22 24.49 -11.33
C GLY A 301 -8.13 25.38 -11.98
N GLU A 302 -6.89 24.93 -12.09
CA GLU A 302 -5.81 25.57 -12.88
C GLU A 302 -5.87 25.26 -14.38
N LEU A 303 -6.53 24.16 -14.75
CA LEU A 303 -6.56 23.62 -16.12
C LEU A 303 -7.71 24.25 -16.91
N ARG A 304 -7.56 25.53 -17.26
CA ARG A 304 -8.52 26.28 -18.10
C ARG A 304 -7.90 26.62 -19.47
N TYR A 305 -8.67 26.38 -20.53
CA TYR A 305 -8.22 26.63 -21.91
C TYR A 305 -8.70 27.98 -22.45
N ASP A 306 -9.91 28.38 -22.08
CA ASP A 306 -10.67 29.47 -22.71
C ASP A 306 -10.82 30.71 -21.81
N ARG A 307 -10.34 30.65 -20.57
CA ARG A 307 -10.53 31.68 -19.55
C ARG A 307 -9.46 31.58 -18.46
N ASP A 308 -9.31 32.64 -17.69
CA ASP A 308 -8.48 32.61 -16.50
C ASP A 308 -9.10 31.70 -15.40
N PRO A 309 -8.27 30.98 -14.62
CA PRO A 309 -8.73 30.23 -13.45
C PRO A 309 -9.56 31.08 -12.49
N VAL A 310 -10.67 30.51 -12.00
CA VAL A 310 -11.42 31.12 -10.90
C VAL A 310 -10.66 30.86 -9.59
N GLY A 311 -10.50 31.90 -8.77
CA GLY A 311 -9.89 31.77 -7.45
C GLY A 311 -10.59 30.71 -6.60
N ALA A 312 -9.81 30.05 -5.74
CA ALA A 312 -10.33 29.07 -4.79
C ALA A 312 -11.39 29.72 -3.90
N LEU A 313 -12.44 28.98 -3.60
CA LEU A 313 -13.47 29.35 -2.62
C LEU A 313 -12.83 29.64 -1.25
N GLN A 314 -11.76 28.91 -0.90
CA GLN A 314 -11.04 29.09 0.35
C GLN A 314 -10.55 30.52 0.59
N GLY A 315 -10.20 31.26 -0.48
CA GLY A 315 -9.76 32.65 -0.34
C GLY A 315 -10.82 33.60 0.24
N LEU A 316 -12.11 33.24 0.13
CA LEU A 316 -13.23 34.02 0.66
C LEU A 316 -13.47 33.80 2.16
N ALA A 317 -13.22 32.59 2.65
CA ALA A 317 -13.43 32.23 4.06
C ALA A 317 -12.38 31.22 4.54
N PRO A 318 -11.15 31.68 4.82
CA PRO A 318 -10.03 30.79 5.17
C PRO A 318 -10.25 29.96 6.44
N ASP A 319 -11.11 30.43 7.35
CA ASP A 319 -11.36 29.80 8.65
C ASP A 319 -12.41 28.69 8.60
N SER A 320 -13.26 28.65 7.56
CA SER A 320 -14.35 27.67 7.42
C SER A 320 -14.27 26.81 6.17
N VAL A 321 -13.36 27.12 5.24
CA VAL A 321 -13.17 26.37 3.99
C VAL A 321 -11.84 25.60 4.03
N ILE A 322 -11.93 24.28 3.94
CA ILE A 322 -10.80 23.37 3.78
C ILE A 322 -10.58 23.12 2.30
N HIS A 323 -9.45 23.61 1.79
CA HIS A 323 -9.07 23.44 0.39
C HIS A 323 -8.32 22.12 0.18
N THR A 324 -8.84 21.25 -0.66
CA THR A 324 -8.22 19.95 -0.98
C THR A 324 -7.75 19.92 -2.42
N GLY A 325 -6.59 19.31 -2.65
CA GLY A 325 -5.98 19.21 -3.97
C GLY A 325 -5.02 18.03 -4.11
N SER A 326 -4.58 17.76 -5.34
CA SER A 326 -3.58 16.74 -5.62
C SER A 326 -2.85 16.99 -6.92
N VAL A 327 -1.72 16.31 -7.12
CA VAL A 327 -0.99 16.31 -8.39
C VAL A 327 -1.57 15.33 -9.42
N SER A 328 -2.73 14.72 -9.13
CA SER A 328 -3.28 13.63 -9.95
C SER A 328 -3.63 14.07 -11.37
N LYS A 329 -4.07 15.32 -11.56
CA LYS A 329 -4.44 15.88 -12.87
C LYS A 329 -3.32 16.69 -13.53
N SER A 330 -2.43 17.28 -12.74
CA SER A 330 -1.31 18.09 -13.24
C SER A 330 -0.06 17.27 -13.57
N LEU A 331 0.12 16.11 -12.91
CA LEU A 331 1.29 15.26 -13.10
C LEU A 331 0.93 13.83 -13.50
N SER A 332 0.31 13.08 -12.59
CA SER A 332 -0.18 11.71 -12.84
C SER A 332 -0.88 11.16 -11.60
N PRO A 333 -1.98 10.40 -11.73
CA PRO A 333 -2.63 9.72 -10.61
C PRO A 333 -1.74 8.65 -9.95
N ALA A 334 -0.68 8.21 -10.64
CA ALA A 334 0.31 7.28 -10.09
C ALA A 334 1.25 7.96 -9.07
N VAL A 335 1.38 9.29 -9.13
CA VAL A 335 2.12 10.06 -8.12
C VAL A 335 1.14 10.44 -7.01
N ARG A 336 1.16 9.65 -5.94
CA ARG A 336 0.22 9.72 -4.81
C ARG A 336 0.56 10.86 -3.84
N ILE A 337 0.42 12.10 -4.31
CA ILE A 337 0.61 13.32 -3.51
C ILE A 337 -0.68 14.15 -3.54
N GLY A 338 -1.27 14.36 -2.37
CA GLY A 338 -2.41 15.22 -2.13
C GLY A 338 -2.21 16.10 -0.90
N TRP A 339 -3.15 17.00 -0.67
CA TRP A 339 -3.16 17.88 0.49
C TRP A 339 -4.58 18.26 0.90
N LEU A 340 -4.68 18.83 2.10
CA LEU A 340 -5.80 19.62 2.61
C LEU A 340 -5.27 20.73 3.52
#